data_AF-A0A932E827-F1
#
_entry.id   AF-A0A932E827-F1
#
_cell.length_a   1.000
_cell.length_b   1.000
_cell.length_c   1.000
_cell.angle_alpha   90.00
_cell.angle_beta   90.00
_cell.angle_gamma   90.00
#
_symmetry.space_group_name_H-M   'P 1'
#
loop_
_entity.id
_entity.type
_entity.pdbx_description
1 polymer ?
#
loop_
_entity_poly.entity_id
_entity_poly.type
_entity_poly.pdbx_seq_one_letter_code
_entity_poly.pdbx_strand_id
1 'polypeptide(L)'
;MSTPDSLPPARPTEQLMNRRTFLRSTAAFAGLSALAASLAPLRELSDYSSVEEFMQKYYKEMTPDDMAKVLKRIEAQVERQYGIRPHVRDLKPMNGVEFVYCLNLTRCIGCRKCVHACVAENNQSRDPEIQYIRVLRLPHGSMDLEKAEHNYNPEAVPEKGYFYMPVQCQQCHNPPCVKVCPVNATWQEQDGITVIDYDWCIGCRYCEAACPYWARRFNFTKPQIPKERLNPNMSYLGNRPRRQGVMEKCHFCIQRTRDGRYPACMEVCPVGARKFGNILDPESEVSYILREKRVFIQLKEEMGTNPRFFYYFEK
;
A
#
# COMPACT_ATOMS: atom_id res chain seq x y z
N MET A 1 -13.64 -51.72 86.44
CA MET A 1 -14.98 -52.15 85.98
C MET A 1 -15.95 -51.03 86.31
N SER A 2 -16.71 -50.38 85.44
CA SER A 2 -16.77 -50.28 83.97
C SER A 2 -17.78 -49.13 83.70
N THR A 3 -17.40 -48.16 82.85
CA THR A 3 -18.22 -47.23 82.01
C THR A 3 -19.47 -46.52 82.56
N PRO A 4 -19.65 -45.23 82.17
CA PRO A 4 -20.82 -44.91 81.36
C PRO A 4 -20.49 -44.11 80.09
N ASP A 5 -21.47 -44.11 79.19
CA ASP A 5 -21.41 -43.85 77.75
C ASP A 5 -20.84 -42.50 77.30
N SER A 6 -20.01 -42.56 76.26
CA SER A 6 -19.59 -41.42 75.45
C SER A 6 -20.53 -41.23 74.25
N LEU A 7 -21.24 -40.11 74.20
CA LEU A 7 -21.86 -39.59 72.97
C LEU A 7 -20.76 -38.97 72.07
N PRO A 8 -20.78 -39.19 70.74
CA PRO A 8 -19.79 -38.60 69.85
C PRO A 8 -20.08 -37.11 69.54
N PRO A 9 -19.06 -36.30 69.22
CA PRO A 9 -19.24 -34.88 68.89
C PRO A 9 -19.90 -34.71 67.52
N ALA A 10 -20.77 -33.69 67.42
CA ALA A 10 -21.41 -33.28 66.17
C ALA A 10 -20.35 -32.89 65.12
N ARG A 11 -20.41 -33.49 63.93
CA ARG A 11 -19.61 -33.10 62.78
C ARG A 11 -20.06 -31.74 62.24
N PRO A 12 -19.15 -30.92 61.67
CA PRO A 12 -19.52 -29.67 61.03
C PRO A 12 -20.42 -29.96 59.83
N THR A 13 -21.56 -29.28 59.74
CA THR A 13 -22.43 -29.31 58.57
C THR A 13 -21.68 -28.81 57.35
N GLU A 14 -21.23 -29.71 56.49
CA GLU A 14 -20.88 -29.40 55.11
C GLU A 14 -22.11 -28.79 54.44
N GLN A 15 -22.04 -27.49 54.12
CA GLN A 15 -22.98 -26.87 53.21
C GLN A 15 -22.81 -27.51 51.83
N LEU A 16 -23.56 -28.58 51.59
CA LEU A 16 -23.70 -29.18 50.28
C LEU A 16 -24.24 -28.11 49.32
N MET A 17 -23.36 -27.59 48.46
CA MET A 17 -23.74 -26.66 47.40
C MET A 17 -24.88 -27.27 46.60
N ASN A 18 -26.07 -26.67 46.74
CA ASN A 18 -27.27 -27.17 46.08
C ASN A 18 -27.09 -27.06 44.55
N ARG A 19 -27.54 -28.07 43.80
CA ARG A 19 -27.36 -28.17 42.33
C ARG A 19 -27.83 -26.90 41.60
N ARG A 20 -28.88 -26.26 42.12
CA ARG A 20 -29.41 -24.98 41.60
C ARG A 20 -28.43 -23.82 41.81
N THR A 21 -27.74 -23.77 42.94
CA THR A 21 -26.73 -22.76 43.25
C THR A 21 -25.50 -22.95 42.37
N PHE A 22 -25.05 -24.20 42.18
CA PHE A 22 -23.99 -24.54 41.24
C PHE A 22 -24.36 -24.11 39.81
N LEU A 23 -25.50 -24.55 39.29
CA LEU A 23 -25.95 -24.19 37.92
C LEU A 23 -26.12 -22.67 37.72
N ARG A 24 -26.64 -21.93 38.71
CA ARG A 24 -26.73 -20.47 38.65
C ARG A 24 -25.35 -19.82 38.62
N SER A 25 -24.42 -20.30 39.45
CA SER A 25 -23.05 -19.79 39.47
C SER A 25 -22.29 -20.12 38.18
N THR A 26 -22.44 -21.32 37.62
CA THR A 26 -21.81 -21.71 36.35
C THR A 26 -22.40 -20.92 35.18
N ALA A 27 -23.72 -20.70 35.15
CA ALA A 27 -24.36 -19.89 34.11
C ALA A 27 -23.94 -18.41 34.20
N ALA A 28 -23.82 -17.86 35.42
CA ALA A 28 -23.32 -16.50 35.62
C ALA A 28 -21.85 -16.36 35.20
N PHE A 29 -20.99 -17.33 35.55
CA PHE A 29 -19.59 -17.34 35.12
C PHE A 29 -19.46 -17.53 33.61
N ALA A 30 -20.23 -18.42 32.99
CA ALA A 30 -20.25 -18.61 31.54
C ALA A 30 -20.74 -17.36 30.82
N GLY A 31 -21.78 -16.68 31.35
CA GLY A 31 -22.27 -15.41 30.83
C GLY A 31 -21.25 -14.29 30.92
N LEU A 32 -20.55 -14.15 32.05
CA LEU A 32 -19.46 -13.20 32.23
C LEU A 32 -18.26 -13.50 31.31
N SER A 33 -17.94 -14.78 31.11
CA SER A 33 -16.86 -15.21 30.22
C SER A 33 -17.18 -14.94 28.75
N ALA A 34 -18.43 -15.21 28.35
CA ALA A 34 -18.93 -14.91 27.02
C ALA A 34 -18.99 -13.40 26.77
N LEU A 35 -19.39 -12.61 27.77
CA LEU A 35 -19.38 -11.15 27.69
C LEU A 35 -17.95 -10.61 27.59
N ALA A 36 -17.02 -11.13 28.39
CA ALA A 36 -15.61 -10.76 28.33
C ALA A 36 -14.97 -11.12 26.97
N ALA A 37 -15.34 -12.27 26.40
CA ALA A 37 -14.92 -12.67 25.05
C ALA A 37 -15.56 -11.80 23.95
N SER A 38 -16.83 -11.42 24.09
CA SER A 38 -17.51 -10.52 23.14
C SER A 38 -17.01 -9.08 23.20
N LEU A 39 -16.47 -8.67 24.36
CA LEU A 39 -15.82 -7.37 24.55
C LEU A 39 -14.30 -7.42 24.29
N ALA A 40 -13.71 -8.59 24.02
CA ALA A 40 -12.30 -8.72 23.67
C ALA A 40 -11.91 -7.91 22.41
N PRO A 41 -12.75 -7.83 21.34
CA PRO A 41 -12.51 -6.91 20.22
C PRO A 41 -12.50 -5.43 20.64
N LEU A 42 -13.20 -5.06 21.72
CA LEU A 42 -13.17 -3.70 22.27
C LEU A 42 -11.90 -3.42 23.10
N ARG A 43 -11.16 -4.45 23.54
CA ARG A 43 -9.82 -4.26 24.13
C ARG A 43 -8.78 -3.89 23.08
N GLU A 44 -8.97 -4.26 21.82
CA GLU A 44 -8.14 -3.75 20.71
C GLU A 44 -8.51 -2.29 20.35
N LEU A 45 -9.69 -1.82 20.75
CA LEU A 45 -10.12 -0.42 20.60
C LEU A 45 -9.52 0.55 21.64
N SER A 46 -8.79 0.06 22.65
CA SER A 46 -8.15 0.92 23.66
C SER A 46 -6.87 1.60 23.19
N ASP A 47 -6.41 1.33 21.96
CA ASP A 47 -5.38 2.15 21.32
C ASP A 47 -6.05 3.46 20.87
N TYR A 48 -5.95 4.50 21.70
CA TYR A 48 -6.51 5.82 21.43
C TYR A 48 -5.87 6.44 20.17
N SER A 49 -6.46 6.12 19.02
CA SER A 49 -6.48 6.88 17.76
C SER A 49 -7.88 6.87 17.12
N SER A 50 -8.85 6.16 17.71
CA SER A 50 -10.06 5.68 17.04
C SER A 50 -11.18 6.71 16.83
N VAL A 51 -11.41 7.68 17.73
CA VAL A 51 -12.55 8.61 17.56
C VAL A 51 -12.26 9.70 16.53
N GLU A 52 -11.07 10.30 16.54
CA GLU A 52 -10.67 11.30 15.55
C GLU A 52 -10.36 10.69 14.18
N GLU A 53 -9.85 9.46 14.12
CA GLU A 53 -9.69 8.70 12.86
C GLU A 53 -11.06 8.28 12.31
N PHE A 54 -12.00 7.86 13.14
CA PHE A 54 -13.36 7.54 12.73
C PHE A 54 -14.16 8.78 12.27
N MET A 55 -13.98 9.91 12.95
CA MET A 55 -14.62 11.19 12.60
C MET A 55 -13.83 11.98 11.56
N GLN A 56 -12.77 11.39 10.98
CA GLN A 56 -11.96 12.05 9.97
C GLN A 56 -12.82 12.36 8.75
N LYS A 57 -12.85 13.64 8.37
CA LYS A 57 -13.53 14.06 7.15
C LYS A 57 -12.80 13.50 5.94
N TYR A 58 -13.56 13.28 4.86
CA TYR A 58 -13.01 12.95 3.56
C TYR A 58 -11.96 13.98 3.13
N TYR A 59 -10.85 13.55 2.54
CA TYR A 59 -9.70 14.42 2.21
C TYR A 59 -10.09 15.72 1.49
N LYS A 60 -11.05 15.66 0.57
CA LYS A 60 -11.49 16.83 -0.20
C LYS A 60 -12.33 17.84 0.59
N GLU A 61 -12.80 17.45 1.78
CA GLU A 61 -13.63 18.27 2.66
C GLU A 61 -12.84 18.77 3.89
N MET A 62 -11.56 18.38 4.02
CA MET A 62 -10.72 18.80 5.13
C MET A 62 -10.30 20.27 4.98
N THR A 63 -10.45 21.03 6.06
CA THR A 63 -9.88 22.37 6.18
C THR A 63 -8.36 22.29 6.38
N PRO A 64 -7.60 23.38 6.15
CA PRO A 64 -6.17 23.41 6.47
C PRO A 64 -5.87 23.06 7.93
N ASP A 65 -6.73 23.46 8.86
CA ASP A 65 -6.60 23.15 10.28
C ASP A 65 -6.86 21.67 10.57
N ASP A 66 -7.88 21.09 9.93
CA ASP A 66 -8.16 19.64 10.00
C ASP A 66 -6.96 18.84 9.45
N MET A 67 -6.39 19.27 8.32
CA MET A 67 -5.21 18.65 7.73
C MET A 67 -3.99 18.75 8.67
N ALA A 68 -3.75 19.91 9.29
CA ALA A 68 -2.64 20.07 10.23
C ALA A 68 -2.77 19.13 11.45
N LYS A 69 -3.99 18.92 11.96
CA LYS A 69 -4.25 17.94 13.03
C LYS A 69 -3.96 16.51 12.56
N VAL A 70 -4.42 16.15 11.36
CA VAL A 70 -4.21 14.81 10.78
C VAL A 70 -2.72 14.54 10.53
N LEU A 71 -1.97 15.52 10.00
CA LEU A 71 -0.53 15.39 9.79
C LEU A 71 0.19 15.15 11.12
N LYS A 72 -0.08 15.96 12.15
CA LYS A 72 0.49 15.76 13.50
C LYS A 72 0.14 14.40 14.08
N ARG A 73 -1.10 13.92 13.89
CA ARG A 73 -1.53 12.59 14.33
C ARG A 73 -0.72 11.48 13.66
N ILE A 74 -0.53 11.56 12.34
CA ILE A 74 0.27 10.60 11.57
C ILE A 74 1.73 10.63 12.04
N GLU A 75 2.29 11.82 12.24
CA GLU A 75 3.66 11.98 12.74
C GLU A 75 3.85 11.30 14.10
N ALA A 76 2.93 11.56 15.04
CA ALA A 76 2.95 10.95 16.37
C ALA A 76 2.75 9.43 16.33
N GLN A 77 1.91 8.91 15.42
CA GLN A 77 1.72 7.47 15.24
C GLN A 77 2.99 6.78 14.74
N VAL A 78 3.65 7.37 13.74
CA VAL A 78 4.89 6.84 13.17
C VAL A 78 6.04 6.95 14.18
N GLU A 79 6.13 8.05 14.94
CA GLU A 79 7.12 8.20 16.01
C GLU A 79 6.91 7.15 17.11
N ARG A 80 5.66 6.88 17.52
CA ARG A 80 5.35 5.79 18.46
C ARG A 80 5.71 4.41 17.92
N GLN A 81 5.41 4.14 16.64
CA GLN A 81 5.59 2.82 16.07
C GLN A 81 7.06 2.49 15.73
N TYR A 82 7.81 3.47 15.22
CA TYR A 82 9.17 3.26 14.71
C TYR A 82 10.25 3.97 15.52
N GLY A 83 9.90 4.87 16.44
CA GLY A 83 10.86 5.62 17.25
C GLY A 83 11.76 6.54 16.40
N ILE A 84 11.24 7.08 15.30
CA ILE A 84 11.86 8.08 14.42
C ILE A 84 10.89 9.24 14.30
N ARG A 85 11.37 10.48 14.31
CA ARG A 85 10.56 11.66 13.98
C ARG A 85 10.36 11.75 12.46
N PRO A 86 9.17 11.44 11.92
CA PRO A 86 8.90 11.63 10.51
C PRO A 86 8.64 13.12 10.22
N HIS A 87 8.64 13.47 8.95
CA HIS A 87 8.19 14.76 8.45
C HIS A 87 7.12 14.49 7.38
N VAL A 88 5.86 14.72 7.74
CA VAL A 88 4.72 14.39 6.87
C VAL A 88 4.15 15.69 6.28
N ARG A 89 4.12 15.77 4.95
CA ARG A 89 3.59 16.93 4.22
C ARG A 89 2.39 16.58 3.36
N ASP A 90 1.50 17.54 3.21
CA ASP A 90 0.44 17.51 2.22
C ASP A 90 0.88 18.27 0.96
N LEU A 91 1.55 17.56 0.04
CA LEU A 91 2.01 18.13 -1.22
C LEU A 91 0.82 18.21 -2.18
N LYS A 92 0.46 19.42 -2.61
CA LYS A 92 -0.68 19.65 -3.51
C LYS A 92 -0.34 19.37 -4.98
N PRO A 93 -1.32 18.95 -5.80
CA PRO A 93 -1.11 18.73 -7.22
C PRO A 93 -0.60 20.00 -7.91
N MET A 94 0.18 19.81 -8.97
CA MET A 94 0.68 20.90 -9.79
C MET A 94 -0.29 21.19 -10.93
N ASN A 95 -0.69 22.45 -11.09
CA ASN A 95 -1.57 22.87 -12.18
C ASN A 95 -0.79 22.99 -13.48
N GLY A 96 -1.38 22.62 -14.62
CA GLY A 96 -0.75 22.72 -15.94
C GLY A 96 0.40 21.72 -16.17
N VAL A 97 0.47 20.68 -15.35
CA VAL A 97 1.45 19.60 -15.47
C VAL A 97 0.70 18.29 -15.66
N GLU A 98 1.14 17.46 -16.59
CA GLU A 98 0.62 16.10 -16.73
C GLU A 98 1.80 15.13 -16.77
N PHE A 99 1.95 14.36 -15.70
CA PHE A 99 3.09 13.47 -15.55
C PHE A 99 2.94 12.19 -16.38
N VAL A 100 3.97 11.92 -17.17
CA VAL A 100 4.06 10.75 -18.04
C VAL A 100 5.38 10.02 -17.82
N TYR A 101 5.33 8.71 -18.01
CA TYR A 101 6.49 7.84 -17.96
C TYR A 101 6.76 7.25 -19.35
N CYS A 102 8.02 7.26 -19.81
CA CYS A 102 8.47 6.54 -20.99
C CYS A 102 9.54 5.53 -20.58
N LEU A 103 9.39 4.28 -21.03
CA LEU A 103 10.29 3.18 -20.70
C LEU A 103 10.94 2.61 -21.97
N ASN A 104 12.26 2.71 -22.03
CA ASN A 104 13.06 2.12 -23.08
C ASN A 104 13.31 0.63 -22.78
N LEU A 105 12.72 -0.25 -23.59
CA LEU A 105 12.88 -1.70 -23.46
C LEU A 105 14.21 -2.20 -24.03
N THR A 106 14.77 -1.55 -25.06
CA THR A 106 16.09 -1.90 -25.63
C THR A 106 17.21 -1.72 -24.60
N ARG A 107 17.14 -0.68 -23.77
CA ARG A 107 18.16 -0.41 -22.74
C ARG A 107 17.92 -1.16 -21.43
N CYS A 108 16.74 -1.74 -21.22
CA CYS A 108 16.40 -2.35 -19.95
C CYS A 108 17.12 -3.70 -19.77
N ILE A 109 18.10 -3.73 -18.87
CA ILE A 109 18.88 -4.94 -18.56
C ILE A 109 18.23 -5.85 -17.52
N GLY A 110 17.08 -5.51 -16.94
CA GLY A 110 16.43 -6.37 -15.95
C GLY A 110 17.05 -6.37 -14.54
N CYS A 111 17.96 -5.44 -14.20
CA CYS A 111 18.69 -5.41 -12.92
C CYS A 111 17.86 -5.22 -11.64
N ARG A 112 16.53 -5.01 -11.73
CA ARG A 112 15.60 -4.79 -10.61
C ARG A 112 15.95 -3.70 -9.59
N LYS A 113 17.02 -2.90 -9.78
CA LYS A 113 17.35 -1.74 -8.92
C LYS A 113 16.18 -0.77 -8.75
N CYS A 114 15.39 -0.56 -9.81
CA CYS A 114 14.19 0.25 -9.76
C CYS A 114 13.11 -0.27 -8.79
N VAL A 115 13.01 -1.59 -8.61
CA VAL A 115 12.10 -2.24 -7.65
C VAL A 115 12.57 -1.93 -6.23
N HIS A 116 13.84 -2.22 -5.92
CA HIS A 116 14.42 -1.98 -4.59
C HIS A 116 14.36 -0.51 -4.17
N ALA A 117 14.64 0.42 -5.10
CA ALA A 117 14.53 1.86 -4.83
C ALA A 117 13.07 2.28 -4.55
N CYS A 118 12.11 1.74 -5.31
CA CYS A 118 10.69 2.02 -5.07
C CYS A 118 10.23 1.50 -3.70
N VAL A 119 10.72 0.32 -3.31
CA VAL A 119 10.45 -0.36 -2.05
C VAL A 119 11.03 0.42 -0.86
N ALA A 120 12.26 0.97 -0.99
CA ALA A 120 12.89 1.83 0.00
C ALA A 120 12.22 3.20 0.11
N GLU A 121 12.04 3.89 -1.02
CA GLU A 121 11.49 5.26 -1.05
C GLU A 121 10.05 5.32 -0.53
N ASN A 122 9.23 4.35 -0.94
CA ASN A 122 7.80 4.37 -0.69
C ASN A 122 7.40 3.66 0.60
N ASN A 123 8.33 3.26 1.48
CA ASN A 123 8.03 2.56 2.73
C ASN A 123 7.08 1.36 2.51
N GLN A 124 7.34 0.54 1.47
CA GLN A 124 6.56 -0.67 1.22
C GLN A 124 6.84 -1.71 2.32
N SER A 125 5.95 -2.69 2.50
CA SER A 125 6.20 -3.80 3.43
C SER A 125 7.40 -4.65 3.01
N ARG A 126 8.19 -5.14 3.99
CA ARG A 126 9.24 -6.15 3.77
C ARG A 126 8.76 -7.56 4.09
N ASP A 127 7.78 -7.69 4.97
CA ASP A 127 7.19 -8.97 5.35
C ASP A 127 5.67 -8.82 5.55
N PRO A 128 4.83 -9.37 4.64
CA PRO A 128 5.20 -9.94 3.34
C PRO A 128 5.78 -8.86 2.43
N GLU A 129 6.67 -9.25 1.51
CA GLU A 129 7.27 -8.31 0.58
C GLU A 129 6.24 -7.78 -0.41
N ILE A 130 6.06 -6.46 -0.43
CA ILE A 130 5.20 -5.78 -1.40
C ILE A 130 6.08 -5.04 -2.40
N GLN A 131 5.79 -5.28 -3.68
CA GLN A 131 6.48 -4.63 -4.79
C GLN A 131 5.48 -4.00 -5.76
N TYR A 132 5.62 -2.69 -5.97
CA TYR A 132 4.83 -1.94 -6.96
C TYR A 132 5.29 -2.15 -8.41
N ILE A 133 6.55 -2.51 -8.59
CA ILE A 133 7.16 -2.69 -9.91
C ILE A 133 7.49 -4.17 -10.05
N ARG A 134 7.00 -4.80 -11.12
CA ARG A 134 7.38 -6.15 -11.53
C ARG A 134 8.24 -6.06 -12.76
N VAL A 135 9.36 -6.76 -12.83
CA VAL A 135 10.18 -6.80 -14.05
C VAL A 135 9.94 -8.13 -14.72
N LEU A 136 9.25 -8.13 -15.86
CA LEU A 136 8.95 -9.34 -16.63
C LEU A 136 10.14 -9.71 -17.52
N ARG A 137 10.45 -10.99 -17.65
CA ARG A 137 11.43 -11.51 -18.60
C ARG A 137 10.67 -12.13 -19.78
N LEU A 138 11.01 -11.71 -21.00
CA LEU A 138 10.34 -12.12 -22.24
C LEU A 138 11.39 -12.57 -23.26
N PRO A 139 11.13 -13.63 -24.04
CA PRO A 139 12.04 -14.03 -25.12
C PRO A 139 12.02 -13.00 -26.25
N HIS A 140 13.18 -12.75 -26.87
CA HIS A 140 13.25 -11.86 -28.03
C HIS A 140 12.34 -12.35 -29.16
N GLY A 141 11.71 -11.41 -29.86
CA GLY A 141 10.77 -11.71 -30.95
C GLY A 141 9.34 -12.02 -30.51
N SER A 142 9.04 -12.00 -29.20
CA SER A 142 7.67 -12.14 -28.70
C SER A 142 7.32 -11.03 -27.70
N MET A 143 6.19 -10.37 -27.92
CA MET A 143 5.56 -9.44 -26.96
C MET A 143 4.40 -10.11 -26.22
N ASP A 144 4.31 -11.44 -26.29
CA ASP A 144 3.26 -12.21 -25.65
C ASP A 144 3.49 -12.25 -24.13
N LEU A 145 2.65 -11.52 -23.40
CA LEU A 145 2.74 -11.43 -21.95
C LEU A 145 2.39 -12.74 -21.24
N GLU A 146 1.74 -13.69 -21.91
CA GLU A 146 1.48 -15.02 -21.33
C GLU A 146 2.76 -15.85 -21.21
N LYS A 147 3.72 -15.58 -22.11
CA LYS A 147 5.07 -16.17 -22.06
C LYS A 147 6.03 -15.39 -21.16
N ALA A 148 5.54 -14.36 -20.48
CA ALA A 148 6.35 -13.55 -19.60
C ALA A 148 6.62 -14.26 -18.29
N GLU A 149 7.90 -14.36 -17.92
CA GLU A 149 8.30 -14.91 -16.64
C GLU A 149 8.40 -13.82 -15.58
N HIS A 150 7.65 -14.02 -14.49
CA HIS A 150 7.66 -13.12 -13.32
C HIS A 150 8.81 -13.42 -12.37
N ASN A 151 9.15 -14.71 -12.20
CA ASN A 151 10.08 -15.19 -11.20
C ASN A 151 11.27 -15.87 -11.91
N TYR A 152 12.31 -15.09 -12.19
CA TYR A 152 13.58 -15.56 -12.73
C TYR A 152 14.74 -15.14 -11.81
N ASN A 153 15.79 -15.95 -11.78
CA ASN A 153 17.01 -15.69 -11.02
C ASN A 153 18.27 -16.13 -11.81
N PRO A 154 18.60 -15.44 -12.92
CA PRO A 154 19.78 -15.74 -13.72
C PRO A 154 21.05 -15.33 -12.95
N GLU A 155 22.16 -16.00 -13.26
CA GLU A 155 23.47 -15.66 -12.68
C GLU A 155 23.92 -14.24 -13.04
N ALA A 156 23.62 -13.81 -14.26
CA ALA A 156 23.92 -12.47 -14.77
C ALA A 156 22.76 -11.93 -15.61
N VAL A 157 22.59 -10.61 -15.57
CA VAL A 157 21.64 -9.87 -16.40
C VAL A 157 22.39 -8.83 -17.24
N PRO A 158 22.04 -8.62 -18.52
CA PRO A 158 20.95 -9.27 -19.26
C PRO A 158 21.30 -10.69 -19.72
N GLU A 159 20.27 -11.53 -19.88
CA GLU A 159 20.43 -12.93 -20.32
C GLU A 159 20.29 -12.98 -21.85
N LYS A 160 21.11 -13.81 -22.51
CA LYS A 160 21.06 -13.94 -23.97
C LYS A 160 19.70 -14.50 -24.41
N GLY A 161 19.10 -13.90 -25.44
CA GLY A 161 17.80 -14.34 -25.96
C GLY A 161 16.59 -13.78 -25.21
N TYR A 162 16.76 -12.99 -24.15
CA TYR A 162 15.66 -12.36 -23.41
C TYR A 162 15.77 -10.84 -23.30
N PHE A 163 14.63 -10.14 -23.32
CA PHE A 163 14.51 -8.74 -22.95
C PHE A 163 13.62 -8.58 -21.72
N TYR A 164 13.72 -7.43 -21.06
CA TYR A 164 13.06 -7.18 -19.77
C TYR A 164 12.05 -6.05 -19.87
N MET A 165 10.83 -6.30 -19.38
CA MET A 165 9.73 -5.35 -19.38
C MET A 165 9.23 -5.06 -17.95
N PRO A 166 9.70 -3.96 -17.33
CA PRO A 166 9.13 -3.44 -16.10
C PRO A 166 7.66 -3.01 -16.24
N VAL A 167 6.76 -3.66 -15.50
CA VAL A 167 5.34 -3.33 -15.39
C VAL A 167 5.03 -2.75 -14.01
N GLN A 168 4.35 -1.61 -13.99
CA GLN A 168 3.90 -0.90 -12.79
C GLN A 168 2.55 -0.21 -13.05
N CYS A 169 2.07 0.57 -12.09
CA CYS A 169 0.88 1.40 -12.30
C CYS A 169 1.11 2.40 -13.44
N GLN A 170 0.25 2.35 -14.44
CA GLN A 170 0.35 3.14 -15.68
C GLN A 170 -0.26 4.56 -15.55
N GLN A 171 -0.81 4.93 -14.38
CA GLN A 171 -1.57 6.18 -14.14
C GLN A 171 -2.52 6.56 -15.29
N CYS A 172 -3.39 5.62 -15.64
CA CYS A 172 -4.38 5.76 -16.72
C CYS A 172 -5.13 7.09 -16.68
N HIS A 173 -5.32 7.70 -17.86
CA HIS A 173 -6.21 8.85 -18.04
C HIS A 173 -7.67 8.46 -17.76
N ASN A 174 -8.08 7.27 -18.21
CA ASN A 174 -9.40 6.69 -17.93
C ASN A 174 -9.28 5.49 -16.97
N PRO A 175 -9.06 5.70 -15.65
CA PRO A 175 -8.74 4.63 -14.71
C PRO A 175 -10.00 3.83 -14.30
N PRO A 176 -10.14 2.54 -14.69
CA PRO A 176 -11.26 1.71 -14.24
C PRO A 176 -11.25 1.51 -12.72
N CYS A 177 -10.05 1.45 -12.14
CA CYS A 177 -9.83 1.29 -10.72
C CYS A 177 -10.33 2.46 -9.85
N VAL A 178 -10.56 3.65 -10.43
CA VAL A 178 -11.21 4.77 -9.73
C VAL A 178 -12.72 4.61 -9.74
N LYS A 179 -13.30 4.29 -10.91
CA LYS A 179 -14.74 4.16 -11.12
C LYS A 179 -15.40 3.09 -10.25
N VAL A 180 -14.65 2.03 -9.93
CA VAL A 180 -15.17 0.89 -9.16
C VAL A 180 -15.10 1.08 -7.64
N CYS A 181 -14.51 2.18 -7.15
CA CYS A 181 -14.35 2.37 -5.70
C CYS A 181 -15.66 2.83 -5.06
N PRO A 182 -16.33 2.01 -4.23
CA PRO A 182 -17.67 2.36 -3.70
C PRO A 182 -17.64 3.55 -2.74
N VAL A 183 -16.51 3.79 -2.08
CA VAL A 183 -16.34 4.87 -1.09
C VAL A 183 -15.54 6.06 -1.63
N ASN A 184 -15.18 6.06 -2.92
CA ASN A 184 -14.34 7.11 -3.53
C ASN A 184 -13.00 7.37 -2.82
N ALA A 185 -12.38 6.35 -2.22
CA ALA A 185 -11.06 6.44 -1.60
C ALA A 185 -9.90 6.66 -2.59
N THR A 186 -10.18 6.62 -3.90
CA THR A 186 -9.19 6.82 -4.95
C THR A 186 -9.77 7.75 -6.00
N TRP A 187 -8.97 8.70 -6.48
CA TRP A 187 -9.36 9.64 -7.51
C TRP A 187 -8.14 10.03 -8.35
N GLN A 188 -8.35 10.77 -9.44
CA GLN A 188 -7.28 11.34 -10.25
C GLN A 188 -7.11 12.81 -9.88
N GLU A 189 -5.87 13.23 -9.64
CA GLU A 189 -5.48 14.61 -9.40
C GLU A 189 -5.21 15.36 -10.73
N GLN A 190 -5.16 16.69 -10.66
CA GLN A 190 -4.93 17.54 -11.86
C GLN A 190 -3.58 17.29 -12.53
N ASP A 191 -2.58 16.80 -11.77
CA ASP A 191 -1.26 16.44 -12.27
C ASP A 191 -1.20 15.09 -13.03
N GLY A 192 -2.36 14.46 -13.21
CA GLY A 192 -2.50 13.16 -13.87
C GLY A 192 -2.21 11.95 -12.97
N ILE A 193 -1.81 12.17 -11.71
CA ILE A 193 -1.52 11.08 -10.78
C ILE A 193 -2.85 10.57 -10.20
N THR A 194 -3.09 9.27 -10.32
CA THR A 194 -4.17 8.64 -9.53
C THR A 194 -3.69 8.51 -8.09
N VAL A 195 -4.48 8.89 -7.11
CA VAL A 195 -4.12 8.80 -5.68
C VAL A 195 -5.02 7.81 -4.95
N ILE A 196 -4.55 7.34 -3.80
CA ILE A 196 -5.35 6.54 -2.86
C ILE A 196 -5.21 7.20 -1.51
N ASP A 197 -6.32 7.52 -0.87
CA ASP A 197 -6.32 7.82 0.55
C ASP A 197 -6.35 6.52 1.34
N TYR A 198 -5.27 6.23 2.06
CA TYR A 198 -5.17 5.02 2.87
C TYR A 198 -6.11 5.03 4.10
N ASP A 199 -6.50 6.20 4.62
CA ASP A 199 -7.40 6.29 5.79
C ASP A 199 -8.84 6.03 5.38
N TRP A 200 -9.22 6.49 4.18
CA TRP A 200 -10.56 6.30 3.62
C TRP A 200 -10.76 4.93 2.95
N CYS A 201 -9.67 4.24 2.61
CA CYS A 201 -9.74 2.93 1.97
C CYS A 201 -10.31 1.87 2.93
N ILE A 202 -11.45 1.28 2.55
CA ILE A 202 -12.12 0.20 3.30
C ILE A 202 -11.63 -1.21 2.93
N GLY A 203 -10.68 -1.35 2.01
CA GLY A 203 -10.13 -2.67 1.67
C GLY A 203 -11.04 -3.61 0.89
N CYS A 204 -12.07 -3.12 0.18
CA CYS A 204 -12.98 -3.98 -0.62
C CYS A 204 -12.33 -4.66 -1.85
N ARG A 205 -11.10 -4.25 -2.22
CA ARG A 205 -10.28 -4.84 -3.31
C ARG A 205 -10.87 -4.84 -4.73
N TYR A 206 -12.05 -4.25 -4.97
CA TYR A 206 -12.58 -4.12 -6.32
C TYR A 206 -11.66 -3.36 -7.28
N CYS A 207 -10.90 -2.38 -6.77
CA CYS A 207 -9.92 -1.66 -7.57
C CYS A 207 -8.70 -2.52 -7.98
N GLU A 208 -8.41 -3.60 -7.25
CA GLU A 208 -7.40 -4.60 -7.62
C GLU A 208 -7.89 -5.41 -8.82
N ALA A 209 -9.12 -5.94 -8.75
CA ALA A 209 -9.75 -6.73 -9.80
C ALA A 209 -9.98 -5.92 -11.10
N ALA A 210 -10.36 -4.65 -10.97
CA ALA A 210 -10.60 -3.78 -12.13
C ALA A 210 -9.32 -3.31 -12.84
N CYS A 211 -8.13 -3.52 -12.26
CA CYS A 211 -6.89 -3.04 -12.85
C CYS A 211 -6.35 -4.05 -13.88
N PRO A 212 -6.32 -3.73 -15.20
CA PRO A 212 -5.87 -4.68 -16.23
C PRO A 212 -4.37 -5.01 -16.14
N TYR A 213 -3.61 -4.21 -15.38
CA TYR A 213 -2.17 -4.36 -15.18
C TYR A 213 -1.80 -5.04 -13.85
N TRP A 214 -2.80 -5.36 -13.02
CA TRP A 214 -2.61 -5.85 -11.65
C TRP A 214 -1.55 -5.04 -10.87
N ALA A 215 -1.69 -3.72 -10.93
CA ALA A 215 -0.72 -2.76 -10.41
C ALA A 215 -1.05 -2.23 -9.00
N ARG A 216 -2.19 -2.66 -8.43
CA ARG A 216 -2.55 -2.37 -7.04
C ARG A 216 -2.18 -3.57 -6.16
N ARG A 217 -1.74 -3.30 -4.93
CA ARG A 217 -1.30 -4.29 -3.94
C ARG A 217 -2.13 -4.15 -2.68
N PHE A 218 -2.60 -5.25 -2.12
CA PHE A 218 -3.39 -5.26 -0.89
C PHE A 218 -2.52 -5.67 0.30
N ASN A 219 -2.66 -4.96 1.41
CA ASN A 219 -2.02 -5.31 2.67
C ASN A 219 -2.85 -6.35 3.43
N PHE A 220 -2.60 -7.63 3.17
CA PHE A 220 -3.28 -8.73 3.87
C PHE A 220 -2.96 -8.80 5.35
N THR A 221 -1.71 -8.54 5.69
CA THR A 221 -1.19 -8.54 7.07
C THR A 221 -0.65 -7.15 7.41
N LYS A 222 -0.36 -6.93 8.69
CA LYS A 222 0.27 -5.68 9.15
C LYS A 222 1.64 -5.53 8.48
N PRO A 223 1.88 -4.46 7.70
CA PRO A 223 3.17 -4.23 7.06
C PRO A 223 4.31 -4.14 8.07
N GLN A 224 5.40 -4.86 7.81
CA GLN A 224 6.61 -4.81 8.62
C GLN A 224 7.70 -4.04 7.89
N ILE A 225 8.18 -2.96 8.50
CA ILE A 225 9.23 -2.10 7.96
C ILE A 225 10.32 -1.95 9.02
N PRO A 226 11.56 -2.39 8.76
CA PRO A 226 12.67 -2.15 9.68
C PRO A 226 12.89 -0.65 9.90
N LYS A 227 13.09 -0.24 11.15
CA LYS A 227 13.28 1.16 11.55
C LYS A 227 14.39 1.83 10.74
N GLU A 228 15.49 1.13 10.53
CA GLU A 228 16.70 1.63 9.85
C GLU A 228 16.47 1.88 8.35
N ARG A 229 15.40 1.32 7.79
CA ARG A 229 15.05 1.39 6.36
C ARG A 229 13.80 2.22 6.10
N LEU A 230 13.28 2.90 7.11
CA LEU A 230 12.14 3.80 6.99
C LEU A 230 12.59 5.15 6.42
N ASN A 231 11.93 5.60 5.37
CA ASN A 231 12.08 6.96 4.85
C ASN A 231 11.23 7.94 5.69
N PRO A 232 11.85 8.91 6.40
CA PRO A 232 11.13 9.83 7.27
C PRO A 232 10.40 10.93 6.50
N ASN A 233 10.77 11.22 5.25
CA ASN A 233 10.14 12.25 4.43
C ASN A 233 8.89 11.68 3.76
N MET A 234 7.74 11.99 4.34
CA MET A 234 6.47 11.36 3.97
C MET A 234 5.50 12.35 3.35
N SER A 235 4.63 11.84 2.47
CA SER A 235 3.45 12.56 1.99
C SER A 235 2.15 11.86 2.41
N TYR A 236 1.12 12.64 2.75
CA TYR A 236 -0.19 12.12 3.17
C TYR A 236 -0.77 11.10 2.16
N LEU A 237 -0.78 11.42 0.86
CA LEU A 237 -1.24 10.53 -0.22
C LEU A 237 -0.14 9.63 -0.81
N GLY A 238 1.07 9.67 -0.23
CA GLY A 238 2.27 9.08 -0.82
C GLY A 238 2.81 7.88 -0.06
N ASN A 239 3.97 8.06 0.56
CA ASN A 239 4.83 7.04 1.15
C ASN A 239 4.71 6.86 2.67
N ARG A 240 3.64 7.32 3.32
CA ARG A 240 3.41 7.02 4.74
C ARG A 240 3.24 5.51 4.98
N PRO A 241 3.70 4.94 6.10
CA PRO A 241 3.41 3.55 6.48
C PRO A 241 1.91 3.26 6.47
N ARG A 242 1.53 2.07 6.03
CA ARG A 242 0.12 1.71 5.81
C ARG A 242 -0.33 0.75 6.89
N ARG A 243 -1.62 0.80 7.18
CA ARG A 243 -2.30 -0.18 8.03
C ARG A 243 -2.61 -1.46 7.25
N GLN A 244 -3.00 -2.50 7.97
CA GLN A 244 -3.57 -3.70 7.37
C GLN A 244 -4.91 -3.37 6.71
N GLY A 245 -5.25 -4.06 5.62
CA GLY A 245 -6.55 -3.92 4.97
C GLY A 245 -6.69 -2.74 4.01
N VAL A 246 -5.59 -2.08 3.63
CA VAL A 246 -5.62 -0.99 2.64
C VAL A 246 -4.97 -1.38 1.32
N MET A 247 -5.40 -0.70 0.26
CA MET A 247 -4.81 -0.83 -1.06
C MET A 247 -3.68 0.17 -1.25
N GLU A 248 -2.63 -0.30 -1.90
CA GLU A 248 -1.44 0.44 -2.23
C GLU A 248 -1.16 0.39 -3.73
N LYS A 249 -0.43 1.39 -4.26
CA LYS A 249 0.02 1.39 -5.65
C LYS A 249 1.18 2.38 -5.85
N CYS A 250 1.87 2.22 -6.98
CA CYS A 250 2.76 3.27 -7.48
C CYS A 250 1.97 4.56 -7.72
N HIS A 251 2.48 5.67 -7.22
CA HIS A 251 1.93 7.01 -7.31
C HIS A 251 2.97 7.98 -7.89
N PHE A 252 3.89 7.48 -8.72
CA PHE A 252 5.00 8.27 -9.29
C PHE A 252 5.87 8.98 -8.25
N CYS A 253 5.90 8.52 -7.00
CA CYS A 253 6.63 9.16 -5.89
C CYS A 253 6.21 10.63 -5.70
N ILE A 254 4.92 10.89 -5.46
CA ILE A 254 4.34 12.21 -5.12
C ILE A 254 5.25 13.03 -4.19
N GLN A 255 5.80 12.40 -3.16
CA GLN A 255 6.71 12.99 -2.18
C GLN A 255 8.02 13.54 -2.77
N ARG A 256 8.35 13.17 -4.01
CA ARG A 256 9.52 13.64 -4.77
C ARG A 256 9.11 14.51 -5.94
N THR A 257 8.14 14.06 -6.75
CA THR A 257 7.78 14.73 -8.01
C THR A 257 7.16 16.08 -7.79
N ARG A 258 6.33 16.24 -6.75
CA ARG A 258 5.76 17.55 -6.38
C ARG A 258 6.77 18.50 -5.75
N ASP A 259 7.90 17.99 -5.27
CA ASP A 259 9.06 18.76 -4.78
C ASP A 259 10.08 19.04 -5.91
N GLY A 260 9.75 18.72 -7.17
CA GLY A 260 10.63 18.94 -8.32
C GLY A 260 11.76 17.92 -8.48
N ARG A 261 11.71 16.79 -7.75
CA ARG A 261 12.69 15.69 -7.88
C ARG A 261 12.14 14.55 -8.73
N TYR A 262 13.03 13.80 -9.38
CA TYR A 262 12.62 12.64 -10.16
C TYR A 262 12.15 11.48 -9.25
N PRO A 263 11.30 10.58 -9.77
CA PRO A 263 10.93 9.35 -9.06
C PRO A 263 12.16 8.49 -8.75
N ALA A 264 12.19 7.86 -7.57
CA ALA A 264 13.32 7.03 -7.13
C ALA A 264 13.67 5.90 -8.12
N CYS A 265 12.65 5.32 -8.77
CA CYS A 265 12.86 4.26 -9.76
C CYS A 265 13.55 4.76 -11.04
N MET A 266 13.43 6.05 -11.39
CA MET A 266 14.15 6.66 -12.51
C MET A 266 15.60 6.95 -12.13
N GLU A 267 15.83 7.62 -11.00
CA GLU A 267 17.19 8.04 -10.60
C GLU A 267 18.15 6.88 -10.38
N VAL A 268 17.66 5.74 -9.87
CA VAL A 268 18.52 4.57 -9.61
C VAL A 268 18.88 3.79 -10.88
N CYS A 269 18.25 4.07 -12.02
CA CYS A 269 18.39 3.26 -13.22
C CYS A 269 19.78 3.49 -13.85
N PRO A 270 20.71 2.52 -13.82
CA PRO A 270 22.08 2.74 -14.26
C PRO A 270 22.20 2.94 -15.77
N VAL A 271 21.22 2.42 -16.51
CA VAL A 271 21.16 2.44 -17.98
C VAL A 271 20.28 3.58 -18.52
N GLY A 272 19.62 4.33 -17.65
CA GLY A 272 18.71 5.42 -18.06
C GLY A 272 17.49 4.93 -18.86
N ALA A 273 17.04 3.69 -18.64
CA ALA A 273 15.90 3.12 -19.37
C ALA A 273 14.55 3.78 -19.00
N ARG A 274 14.48 4.43 -17.83
CA ARG A 274 13.27 5.06 -17.29
C ARG A 274 13.35 6.56 -17.50
N LYS A 275 12.34 7.13 -18.16
CA LYS A 275 12.22 8.57 -18.42
C LYS A 275 10.88 9.07 -17.87
N PHE A 276 10.92 10.18 -17.16
CA PHE A 276 9.75 10.78 -16.51
C PHE A 276 9.75 12.28 -16.74
N GLY A 277 8.57 12.84 -17.04
CA GLY A 277 8.45 14.27 -17.27
C GLY A 277 7.02 14.72 -17.50
N ASN A 278 6.87 15.99 -17.85
CA ASN A 278 5.60 16.63 -18.19
C ASN A 278 5.33 16.50 -19.69
N ILE A 279 4.22 15.90 -20.10
CA ILE A 279 3.83 15.81 -21.52
C ILE A 279 3.35 17.14 -22.10
N LEU A 280 2.88 18.07 -21.26
CA LEU A 280 2.42 19.39 -21.70
C LEU A 280 3.57 20.35 -22.02
N ASP A 281 4.77 20.03 -21.55
CA ASP A 281 5.98 20.79 -21.85
C ASP A 281 6.64 20.26 -23.14
N PRO A 282 6.70 21.04 -24.24
CA PRO A 282 7.29 20.60 -25.50
C PRO A 282 8.79 20.32 -25.43
N GLU A 283 9.50 20.96 -24.50
CA GLU A 283 10.96 20.81 -24.33
C GLU A 283 11.32 19.62 -23.42
N SER A 284 10.33 18.97 -22.82
CA SER A 284 10.59 17.83 -21.94
C SER A 284 11.10 16.62 -22.72
N GLU A 285 11.96 15.83 -22.06
CA GLU A 285 12.52 14.61 -22.66
C GLU A 285 11.43 13.62 -23.07
N VAL A 286 10.33 13.54 -22.29
CA VAL A 286 9.20 12.67 -22.64
C VAL A 286 8.46 13.18 -23.88
N SER A 287 8.26 14.49 -24.04
CA SER A 287 7.64 15.06 -25.23
C SER A 287 8.50 14.88 -26.47
N TYR A 288 9.83 14.96 -26.34
CA TYR A 288 10.75 14.60 -27.42
C TYR A 288 10.63 13.12 -27.81
N ILE A 289 10.67 12.22 -26.82
CA ILE A 289 10.53 10.78 -27.04
C ILE A 289 9.21 10.47 -27.74
N LEU A 290 8.10 11.04 -27.27
CA LEU A 290 6.76 10.84 -27.81
C LEU A 290 6.60 11.34 -29.25
N ARG A 291 7.34 12.39 -29.65
CA ARG A 291 7.32 12.93 -31.02
C ARG A 291 8.21 12.15 -31.98
N GLU A 292 9.42 11.78 -31.55
CA GLU A 292 10.46 11.26 -32.44
C GLU A 292 10.52 9.73 -32.50
N LYS A 293 10.20 9.03 -31.41
CA LYS A 293 10.25 7.57 -31.37
C LYS A 293 8.94 7.03 -31.94
N ARG A 294 9.01 6.16 -32.95
CA ARG A 294 7.82 5.68 -33.68
C ARG A 294 7.18 4.40 -33.12
N VAL A 295 7.76 3.80 -32.08
CA VAL A 295 7.27 2.53 -31.51
C VAL A 295 6.81 2.80 -30.09
N PHE A 296 5.50 3.01 -29.91
CA PHE A 296 4.87 3.00 -28.60
C PHE A 296 4.03 1.76 -28.45
N ILE A 297 4.35 0.96 -27.44
CA ILE A 297 3.45 -0.07 -26.96
C ILE A 297 2.74 0.54 -25.77
N GLN A 298 1.46 0.85 -25.96
CA GLN A 298 0.55 1.01 -24.84
C GLN A 298 0.18 -0.39 -24.38
N LEU A 299 0.49 -0.70 -23.13
CA LEU A 299 0.16 -2.00 -22.58
C LEU A 299 -1.37 -2.14 -22.58
N LYS A 300 -1.90 -3.22 -23.16
CA LYS A 300 -3.35 -3.51 -23.21
C LYS A 300 -4.20 -2.36 -23.73
N GLU A 301 -3.83 -1.81 -24.89
CA GLU A 301 -4.56 -0.71 -25.54
C GLU A 301 -6.04 -1.04 -25.81
N GLU A 302 -6.33 -2.32 -26.07
CA GLU A 302 -7.69 -2.85 -26.29
C GLU A 302 -8.66 -2.57 -25.13
N MET A 303 -8.14 -2.30 -23.93
CA MET A 303 -8.94 -2.02 -22.74
C MET A 303 -9.39 -0.55 -22.62
N GLY A 304 -8.97 0.35 -23.53
CA GLY A 304 -9.45 1.74 -23.57
C GLY A 304 -9.11 2.59 -22.33
N THR A 305 -8.05 2.23 -21.61
CA THR A 305 -7.66 2.91 -20.35
C THR A 305 -6.80 4.17 -20.56
N ASN A 306 -6.27 4.38 -21.76
CA ASN A 306 -5.35 5.48 -22.13
C ASN A 306 -4.23 5.65 -21.08
N PRO A 307 -3.31 4.68 -20.95
CA PRO A 307 -2.21 4.73 -20.00
C PRO A 307 -1.28 5.94 -20.24
N ARG A 308 -0.78 6.56 -19.16
CA ARG A 308 0.27 7.61 -19.18
C ARG A 308 1.67 7.03 -19.04
N PHE A 309 1.82 5.80 -19.48
CA PHE A 309 3.06 5.05 -19.35
C PHE A 309 3.28 4.33 -20.68
N PHE A 310 4.33 4.73 -21.37
CA PHE A 310 4.62 4.33 -22.74
C PHE A 310 5.88 3.49 -22.77
N TYR A 311 5.84 2.40 -23.53
CA TYR A 311 7.01 1.55 -23.77
C TYR A 311 7.53 1.80 -25.17
N TYR A 312 8.84 1.92 -25.35
CA TYR A 312 9.44 2.10 -26.67
C TYR A 312 10.73 1.30 -26.83
N PHE A 313 11.07 1.03 -28.10
CA PHE A 313 12.33 0.44 -28.50
C PHE A 313 13.17 1.51 -29.22
N GLU A 314 14.47 1.52 -28.92
CA GLU A 314 15.45 2.24 -29.75
C GLU A 314 15.89 1.35 -30.92
N LYS A 315 16.13 2.02 -32.06
CA LYS A 315 16.80 1.44 -33.21
C LYS A 315 18.28 1.25 -32.92
#